data_AF-A0A6B3HET7-F1
#
_entry.id   AF-A0A6B3HET7-F1
#
_cell.length_a   1.000
_cell.length_b   1.000
_cell.length_c   1.000
_cell.angle_alpha   90.00
_cell.angle_beta   90.00
_cell.angle_gamma   90.00
#
_symmetry.space_group_name_H-M   'P 1'
#
loop_
_entity.id
_entity.type
_entity.pdbx_description
1 polymer ?
#
loop_
_entity_poly.entity_id
_entity_poly.type
_entity_poly.pdbx_seq_one_letter_code
_entity_poly.pdbx_strand_id
1 'polypeptide(L)'
;LAAPYSTDTESSTCMEFGQAVLEDAEGRTFITLEELEQTETDPVAACEAGMLTHLIDDHSELVPLLLRLVRPHPDRGMVRAVPLAMDRYGVTLRL
;
A
#
# COMPACT_ATOMS: atom_id res chain seq x y z
N LEU A 1 -15.38 -12.67 -13.00
CA LEU A 1 -16.46 -12.38 -12.03
C LEU A 1 -17.31 -11.23 -12.60
N ALA A 2 -18.33 -11.58 -13.37
CA ALA A 2 -19.40 -10.65 -13.75
C ALA A 2 -20.61 -11.53 -14.08
N ALA A 3 -21.31 -11.98 -13.04
CA ALA A 3 -22.62 -12.56 -13.25
C ALA A 3 -23.55 -11.45 -13.79
N PRO A 4 -24.48 -11.76 -14.70
CA PRO A 4 -25.44 -10.78 -15.20
C PRO A 4 -26.25 -10.21 -14.03
N TYR A 5 -26.33 -8.88 -14.00
CA TYR A 5 -27.10 -8.13 -13.01
C TYR A 5 -28.57 -8.59 -13.04
N SER A 6 -29.05 -9.18 -11.95
CA SER A 6 -30.44 -9.62 -11.81
C SER A 6 -31.22 -8.59 -10.99
N THR A 7 -32.32 -8.10 -11.55
CA THR A 7 -33.25 -7.17 -10.90
C THR A 7 -34.22 -7.85 -9.92
N ASP A 8 -34.10 -9.16 -9.73
CA ASP A 8 -35.02 -10.00 -8.95
C ASP A 8 -34.68 -10.05 -7.44
N THR A 9 -33.82 -9.14 -6.97
CA THR A 9 -33.51 -8.97 -5.55
C THR A 9 -34.21 -7.69 -5.08
N GLU A 10 -35.23 -7.80 -4.23
CA GLU A 10 -36.15 -6.71 -3.86
C GLU A 10 -35.51 -5.49 -3.16
N SER A 11 -34.19 -5.41 -3.01
CA SER A 11 -33.51 -4.15 -2.68
C SER A 11 -32.00 -4.20 -2.97
N SER A 12 -31.60 -4.01 -4.23
CA SER A 12 -30.20 -3.69 -4.56
C SER A 12 -29.98 -2.19 -4.37
N THR A 13 -29.07 -1.82 -3.46
CA THR A 13 -28.64 -0.43 -3.28
C THR A 13 -27.46 -0.14 -4.20
N CYS A 14 -27.64 0.81 -5.12
CA CYS A 14 -26.54 1.31 -5.94
C CYS A 14 -25.87 2.49 -5.22
N MET A 15 -24.53 2.51 -5.18
CA MET A 15 -23.77 3.65 -4.68
C MET A 15 -23.03 4.32 -5.83
N GLU A 16 -23.21 5.63 -5.98
CA GLU A 16 -22.42 6.45 -6.88
C GLU A 16 -21.28 7.10 -6.10
N PHE A 17 -20.06 6.95 -6.60
CA PHE A 17 -18.88 7.57 -6.00
C PHE A 17 -18.61 8.90 -6.69
N GLY A 18 -18.33 9.95 -5.91
CA GLY A 18 -17.95 11.25 -6.46
C GLY A 18 -16.44 11.47 -6.53
N GLN A 19 -15.75 11.16 -5.43
CA GLN A 19 -14.32 11.38 -5.26
C GLN A 19 -13.80 10.50 -4.12
N ALA A 20 -12.49 10.28 -4.11
CA ALA A 20 -11.79 9.73 -2.96
C ALA A 20 -11.02 10.81 -2.22
N VAL A 21 -10.81 10.57 -0.93
CA VAL A 21 -9.92 11.35 -0.08
C VAL A 21 -8.77 10.46 0.32
N LEU A 22 -7.56 10.84 -0.06
CA LEU A 22 -6.32 10.20 0.39
C LEU A 22 -5.76 11.02 1.55
N GLU A 23 -5.52 10.36 2.69
CA GLU A 23 -4.89 10.96 3.85
C GLU A 23 -3.63 10.18 4.20
N ASP A 24 -2.48 10.84 4.13
CA ASP A 24 -1.17 10.27 4.44
C ASP A 24 -0.35 11.20 5.36
N ALA A 25 0.96 10.95 5.47
CA ALA A 25 1.85 11.75 6.30
C ALA A 25 2.05 13.19 5.79
N GLU A 26 1.76 13.45 4.52
CA GLU A 26 1.91 14.75 3.85
C GLU A 26 0.63 15.58 3.93
N GLY A 27 -0.52 14.92 4.10
CA GLY A 27 -1.79 15.56 4.43
C GLY A 27 -2.97 14.91 3.75
N ARG A 28 -3.98 15.72 3.43
CA ARG A 28 -5.21 15.29 2.76
C ARG A 28 -5.25 15.79 1.32
N THR A 29 -5.50 14.86 0.40
CA THR A 29 -5.63 15.12 -1.04
C THR A 29 -6.94 14.56 -1.54
N PHE A 30 -7.65 15.35 -2.36
CA PHE A 30 -8.87 14.90 -3.04
C PHE A 30 -8.50 14.37 -4.42
N ILE A 31 -9.01 13.18 -4.75
CA ILE A 31 -8.78 12.51 -6.03
C ILE A 31 -10.14 12.30 -6.68
N THR A 32 -10.30 12.76 -7.91
CA THR A 32 -11.54 12.58 -8.66
C THR A 32 -11.75 11.10 -9.01
N LEU A 33 -13.00 10.71 -9.28
CA LEU A 33 -13.29 9.35 -9.73
C LEU A 33 -12.58 9.03 -11.05
N GLU A 34 -12.51 10.00 -11.98
CA GLU A 34 -11.82 9.82 -13.26
C GLU A 34 -10.33 9.56 -13.07
N GLU A 35 -9.65 10.32 -12.20
CA GLU A 35 -8.24 10.08 -11.87
C GLU A 35 -8.02 8.69 -11.27
N LEU A 36 -8.90 8.24 -10.36
CA LEU A 36 -8.83 6.89 -9.80
C LEU A 36 -9.01 5.82 -10.87
N GLU A 37 -10.00 5.96 -11.76
CA GLU A 37 -10.28 4.97 -12.82
C GLU A 37 -9.14 4.83 -13.83
N GLN A 38 -8.37 5.89 -14.06
CA GLN A 38 -7.20 5.85 -14.95
C GLN A 38 -5.94 5.27 -14.28
N THR A 39 -5.96 5.06 -12.96
CA THR A 39 -4.81 4.52 -12.23
C THR A 39 -4.87 3.00 -12.14
N GLU A 40 -3.70 2.37 -12.27
CA GLU A 40 -3.57 0.93 -12.05
C GLU A 40 -3.27 0.64 -10.58
N THR A 41 -3.97 -0.34 -10.02
CA THR A 41 -3.65 -0.90 -8.70
C THR A 41 -2.20 -1.39 -8.67
N ASP A 42 -1.53 -1.24 -7.52
CA ASP A 42 -0.19 -1.78 -7.35
C ASP A 42 -0.15 -3.32 -7.54
N PRO A 43 0.76 -3.85 -8.40
CA PRO A 43 0.89 -5.28 -8.62
C PRO A 43 1.13 -6.10 -7.36
N VAL A 44 1.77 -5.51 -6.34
CA VAL A 44 2.08 -6.21 -5.09
C VAL A 44 1.00 -6.05 -4.02
N ALA A 45 -0.03 -5.23 -4.23
CA ALA A 45 -1.06 -4.95 -3.22
C ALA A 45 -1.74 -6.22 -2.68
N ALA A 46 -1.95 -7.22 -3.53
CA ALA A 46 -2.59 -8.48 -3.12
C ALA A 46 -1.71 -9.38 -2.24
N CYS A 47 -0.38 -9.24 -2.31
CA CYS A 47 0.57 -10.10 -1.61
C CYS A 47 1.50 -9.37 -0.64
N GLU A 48 1.41 -8.04 -0.55
CA GLU A 48 2.27 -7.17 0.27
C GLU A 48 2.43 -7.70 1.70
N ALA A 49 1.31 -7.91 2.39
CA ALA A 49 1.33 -8.37 3.79
C ALA A 49 2.06 -9.71 3.95
N GLY A 50 1.89 -10.63 2.99
CA GLY A 50 2.57 -11.93 2.98
C GLY A 50 4.07 -11.78 2.74
N MET A 51 4.47 -10.91 1.81
CA MET A 51 5.88 -10.64 1.53
C MET A 51 6.59 -9.95 2.69
N LEU A 52 5.95 -8.98 3.34
CA LEU A 52 6.49 -8.31 4.53
C LEU A 52 6.67 -9.28 5.70
N THR A 53 5.69 -10.16 5.91
CA THR A 53 5.75 -11.20 6.94
C THR A 53 6.90 -12.17 6.65
N HIS A 54 6.98 -12.70 5.43
CA HIS A 54 8.06 -13.58 5.01
C HIS A 54 9.45 -12.93 5.15
N LEU A 55 9.59 -11.66 4.76
CA LEU A 55 10.84 -10.92 4.91
C LEU A 55 11.29 -10.82 6.37
N ILE A 56 10.36 -10.63 7.31
CA ILE A 56 10.68 -10.55 8.72
C ILE A 56 10.96 -11.93 9.33
N ASP A 57 10.16 -12.94 8.99
CA ASP A 57 10.26 -14.25 9.63
C ASP A 57 11.47 -15.05 9.13
N ASP A 58 11.72 -15.04 7.81
CA ASP A 58 12.73 -15.87 7.18
C ASP A 58 14.01 -15.13 6.77
N HIS A 59 13.95 -13.79 6.67
CA HIS A 59 15.01 -12.96 6.08
C HIS A 59 15.33 -11.68 6.88
N SER A 60 15.11 -11.70 8.20
CA SER A 60 15.32 -10.54 9.07
C SER A 60 16.74 -9.94 9.00
N GLU A 61 17.74 -10.76 8.69
CA GLU A 61 19.14 -10.37 8.54
C GLU A 61 19.39 -9.44 7.33
N LEU A 62 18.48 -9.45 6.34
CA LEU A 62 18.58 -8.58 5.17
C LEU A 62 18.07 -7.17 5.44
N VAL A 63 17.18 -6.99 6.42
CA VAL A 63 16.56 -5.68 6.72
C VAL A 63 17.60 -4.60 7.05
N PRO A 64 18.62 -4.83 7.91
CA PRO A 64 19.66 -3.84 8.15
C PRO A 64 20.49 -3.49 6.90
N LEU A 65 20.60 -4.40 5.93
CA LEU A 65 21.36 -4.15 4.70
C LEU A 65 20.66 -3.13 3.80
N LEU A 66 19.33 -3.07 3.83
CA LEU A 66 18.54 -2.09 3.08
C LEU A 66 18.85 -0.65 3.51
N LEU A 67 19.25 -0.43 4.77
CA LEU A 67 19.63 0.90 5.26
C LEU A 67 20.82 1.52 4.53
N ARG A 68 21.65 0.70 3.86
CA ARG A 68 22.76 1.19 3.03
C ARG A 68 22.26 1.94 1.79
N LEU A 69 21.03 1.68 1.36
CA LEU A 69 20.39 2.29 0.20
C LEU A 69 19.63 3.57 0.56
N VAL A 70 19.27 3.77 1.83
CA VAL A 70 18.50 4.93 2.29
C VAL A 70 19.38 6.18 2.38
N ARG A 71 18.84 7.32 1.95
CA ARG A 71 19.44 8.65 2.09
C ARG A 71 18.38 9.62 2.65
N PRO A 72 18.74 10.52 3.59
CA PRO A 72 20.01 10.59 4.31
C PRO A 72 20.27 9.32 5.16
N HIS A 73 21.53 9.08 5.52
CA HIS A 73 21.84 7.92 6.35
C HIS A 73 21.15 8.05 7.72
N PRO A 74 20.59 6.96 8.26
CA PRO A 74 19.94 6.97 9.57
C PRO A 74 20.85 7.47 10.69
N ASP A 75 20.26 8.09 11.71
CA ASP A 75 20.98 8.59 12.88
C ASP A 75 21.68 7.44 13.63
N ARG A 76 22.84 7.73 14.23
CA ARG A 76 23.63 6.77 15.00
C ARG A 76 22.89 6.23 16.23
N GLY A 77 21.85 6.94 16.70
CA GLY A 77 20.99 6.51 17.81
C GLY A 77 19.87 5.53 17.43
N MET A 78 19.70 5.21 16.15
CA MET A 78 18.66 4.30 15.68
C MET A 78 18.93 2.87 16.18
N VAL A 79 17.91 2.25 16.79
CA VAL A 79 18.03 0.93 17.43
C VAL A 79 17.64 -0.20 16.47
N ARG A 80 16.67 0.04 15.58
CA ARG A 80 16.10 -1.00 14.73
C ARG A 80 15.38 -0.40 13.51
N ALA A 81 15.49 -1.06 12.37
CA ALA A 81 14.64 -0.78 11.20
C ALA A 81 13.61 -1.89 11.00
N VAL A 82 12.41 -1.55 10.52
CA VAL A 82 11.31 -2.48 10.26
C VAL A 82 10.68 -2.17 8.91
N PRO A 83 10.54 -3.16 8.01
CA PRO A 83 9.71 -3.01 6.82
C PRO A 83 8.26 -2.73 7.22
N LEU A 84 7.71 -1.62 6.73
CA LEU A 84 6.36 -1.16 7.06
C LEU A 84 5.39 -1.33 5.88
N ALA A 85 5.87 -1.08 4.67
CA ALA A 85 5.09 -1.17 3.44
C ALA A 85 5.99 -1.59 2.27
N MET A 86 5.40 -2.17 1.24
CA MET A 86 6.06 -2.54 -0.01
C MET A 86 5.12 -2.29 -1.19
N ASP A 87 5.65 -1.66 -2.23
CA ASP A 87 4.94 -1.36 -3.47
C ASP A 87 5.85 -1.61 -4.69
N ARG A 88 5.38 -1.30 -5.91
CA ARG A 88 6.18 -1.45 -7.13
C ARG A 88 7.45 -0.60 -7.17
N TYR A 89 7.57 0.40 -6.31
CA TYR A 89 8.69 1.34 -6.27
C TYR A 89 9.71 1.00 -5.18
N GLY A 90 9.33 0.26 -4.14
CA GLY A 90 10.29 -0.27 -3.18
C GLY A 90 9.68 -0.68 -1.85
N VAL A 91 10.47 -0.52 -0.79
CA VAL A 91 10.12 -0.89 0.58
C VAL A 91 10.28 0.33 1.49
N THR A 92 9.24 0.64 2.23
CA THR A 92 9.26 1.69 3.26
C THR A 92 9.75 1.09 4.57
N LEU A 93 10.80 1.69 5.15
CA LEU A 93 11.35 1.29 6.44
C LEU A 93 10.95 2.29 7.51
N ARG A 94 10.43 1.78 8.63
CA ARG A 94 10.33 2.54 9.88
C ARG A 94 11.62 2.38 10.67
N LEU A 95 12.22 3.51 11.02
CA LEU A 95 13.48 3.63 11.76
C LEU A 95 13.22 3.91 13.24
#